data_AF-A0A4Y4M496-F1
#
_entry.id   AF-A0A4Y4M496-F1
#
_cell.length_a   1.000
_cell.length_b   1.000
_cell.length_c   1.000
_cell.angle_alpha   90.00
_cell.angle_beta   90.00
_cell.angle_gamma   90.00
#
_symmetry.space_group_name_H-M   'P 1'
#
loop_
_entity.id
_entity.type
_entity.pdbx_description
1 polymer ?
#
loop_
_entity_poly.entity_id
_entity_poly.type
_entity_poly.pdbx_seq_one_letter_code
_entity_poly.pdbx_strand_id
1 'polypeptide(L)'
;MEDQNTSAHDQKLSEKRAEKQKRSNDDSPSEKREMVMHGATLKCPYAQAPGELKVTSNEIILQDKLFATKGDGNNMVNLQFKGTCGHPKWPARKIPPPPCMSVIKLTPWQNLGTSVIQEQTVLVKESYIDCDPEFNAAAATPIPKAESIKSEIQNNETPKIIDAYFVKWTAEKGSPVEKEEEVYNKKLGKKVSVKKKVDTTKISMEKITERGLSYQVALIVETEGLSGKKIKVKIKSGKNKVLTDIDTEVSLIDIKDVEKVTDASKYAGIKAKSEFEIDVDNFANDPTIENSSQFKNKAVLKLMLNQRADDLSFNLAKLIAASPDKEASVYIEVTSDEPKIEYLGKEGSSSLKNTFLNEAGKYFKIKYLEQPWVVKAREEQELGVSEATHCSKIVDEYHAVNRQNKPKACANTDNSSWCASFVGWCLKNTGYSAQLDPGAYSYGEEKTRYRAGLKKNPTDKKGLEKEEFDDPVWGKLIAGNQPLLGSICVLLNKHHVSIAVGKSNDGKTIYYLGGNQGNKVCVGTFGQRTSSIYPIEYTKKSEDDELPIYYTKNEKLSY
;
A
#
# COMPACT_ATOMS: atom_id res chain seq x y z
N MET A 1 -13.36 -59.01 17.65
CA MET A 1 -13.56 -57.90 18.61
C MET A 1 -14.42 -56.85 17.91
N GLU A 2 -15.72 -57.12 17.76
CA GLU A 2 -16.62 -56.30 16.94
C GLU A 2 -17.51 -55.34 17.77
N ASP A 3 -17.42 -55.36 19.11
CA ASP A 3 -18.32 -54.58 19.97
C ASP A 3 -17.74 -53.27 20.55
N GLN A 4 -16.53 -52.84 20.15
CA GLN A 4 -15.92 -51.61 20.70
C GLN A 4 -16.05 -50.37 19.80
N ASN A 5 -16.29 -50.51 18.49
CA ASN A 5 -16.33 -49.37 17.56
C ASN A 5 -17.71 -48.70 17.41
N THR A 6 -18.78 -49.37 17.81
CA THR A 6 -20.14 -48.80 17.86
C THR A 6 -20.29 -47.84 19.05
N SER A 7 -19.72 -48.20 20.21
CA SER A 7 -19.73 -47.38 21.43
C SER A 7 -19.13 -45.98 21.24
N ALA A 8 -17.96 -45.87 20.60
CA ALA A 8 -17.29 -44.58 20.40
C ALA A 8 -17.97 -43.69 19.34
N HIS A 9 -18.58 -44.31 18.32
CA HIS A 9 -19.36 -43.59 17.32
C HIS A 9 -20.67 -43.05 17.94
N ASP A 10 -21.35 -43.84 18.75
CA ASP A 10 -22.58 -43.43 19.43
C ASP A 10 -22.31 -42.41 20.55
N GLN A 11 -21.15 -42.49 21.21
CA GLN A 11 -20.67 -41.42 22.10
C GLN A 11 -20.45 -40.11 21.35
N LYS A 12 -19.74 -40.11 20.22
CA LYS A 12 -19.54 -38.89 19.41
C LYS A 12 -20.84 -38.34 18.81
N LEU A 13 -21.78 -39.21 18.46
CA LEU A 13 -23.08 -38.81 17.94
C LEU A 13 -23.96 -38.21 19.05
N SER A 14 -23.91 -38.77 20.27
CA SER A 14 -24.60 -38.21 21.44
C SER A 14 -23.97 -36.91 21.92
N GLU A 15 -22.64 -36.78 21.88
CA GLU A 15 -21.91 -35.52 22.13
C GLU A 15 -22.28 -34.45 21.12
N LYS A 16 -22.32 -34.75 19.81
CA LYS A 16 -22.76 -33.79 18.79
C LYS A 16 -24.24 -33.43 18.91
N ARG A 17 -25.10 -34.36 19.32
CA ARG A 17 -26.51 -34.06 19.61
C ARG A 17 -26.65 -33.19 20.86
N ALA A 18 -25.86 -33.44 21.90
CA ALA A 18 -25.80 -32.63 23.12
C ALA A 18 -25.20 -31.23 22.87
N GLU A 19 -24.19 -31.13 22.01
CA GLU A 19 -23.58 -29.86 21.60
C GLU A 19 -24.53 -29.05 20.71
N LYS A 20 -25.28 -29.71 19.81
CA LYS A 20 -26.33 -29.07 19.02
C LYS A 20 -27.52 -28.64 19.89
N GLN A 21 -27.88 -29.42 20.92
CA GLN A 21 -28.86 -29.02 21.94
C GLN A 21 -28.37 -27.87 22.81
N LYS A 22 -27.08 -27.84 23.18
CA LYS A 22 -26.46 -26.70 23.89
C LYS A 22 -26.48 -25.43 23.03
N ARG A 23 -26.06 -25.50 21.76
CA ARG A 23 -26.11 -24.36 20.84
C ARG A 23 -27.53 -23.88 20.57
N SER A 24 -28.51 -24.77 20.44
CA SER A 24 -29.93 -24.36 20.34
C SER A 24 -30.49 -23.77 21.63
N ASN A 25 -29.95 -24.15 22.79
CA ASN A 25 -30.31 -23.57 24.08
C ASN A 25 -29.62 -22.22 24.34
N ASP A 26 -28.40 -22.01 23.83
CA ASP A 26 -27.63 -20.76 23.94
C ASP A 26 -28.07 -19.69 22.91
N ASP A 27 -28.55 -20.08 21.73
CA ASP A 27 -29.15 -19.17 20.73
C ASP A 27 -30.65 -18.90 20.98
N SER A 28 -31.25 -19.54 21.99
CA SER A 28 -32.58 -19.17 22.46
C SER A 28 -32.47 -17.88 23.27
N PRO A 29 -33.36 -16.88 23.09
CA PRO A 29 -33.38 -15.72 23.97
C PRO A 29 -33.36 -16.18 25.44
N SER A 30 -32.44 -15.64 26.24
CA SER A 30 -32.35 -15.93 27.68
C SER A 30 -33.66 -15.63 28.39
N GLU A 31 -34.44 -14.72 27.83
CA GLU A 31 -35.82 -14.41 28.17
C GLU A 31 -36.78 -15.05 27.15
N LYS A 32 -37.43 -16.15 27.53
CA LYS A 32 -38.43 -16.85 26.69
C LYS A 32 -39.83 -16.25 26.79
N ARG A 33 -40.07 -15.33 27.72
CA ARG A 33 -41.37 -14.68 27.93
C ARG A 33 -41.59 -13.58 26.89
N GLU A 34 -42.84 -13.39 26.47
CA GLU A 34 -43.20 -12.33 25.53
C GLU A 34 -42.96 -10.97 26.18
N MET A 35 -42.19 -10.09 25.54
CA MET A 35 -41.92 -8.76 26.06
C MET A 35 -43.05 -7.77 25.74
N VAL A 36 -43.26 -6.79 26.61
CA VAL A 36 -44.30 -5.77 26.42
C VAL A 36 -43.75 -4.64 25.53
N MET A 37 -44.51 -4.30 24.49
CA MET A 37 -44.16 -3.24 23.54
C MET A 37 -45.03 -2.00 23.72
N HIS A 38 -44.58 -0.89 23.16
CA HIS A 38 -45.36 0.34 23.04
C HIS A 38 -46.74 0.09 22.43
N GLY A 39 -47.78 0.66 23.06
CA GLY A 39 -49.18 0.48 22.68
C GLY A 39 -49.88 -0.70 23.36
N ALA A 40 -49.23 -1.40 24.30
CA ALA A 40 -49.88 -2.47 25.07
C ALA A 40 -51.07 -1.94 25.89
N THR A 41 -52.14 -2.73 25.99
CA THR A 41 -53.36 -2.35 26.72
C THR A 41 -53.43 -3.03 28.08
N LEU A 42 -53.69 -2.27 29.13
CA LEU A 42 -53.87 -2.76 30.50
C LEU A 42 -55.32 -2.58 30.98
N LYS A 43 -55.78 -3.50 31.83
CA LYS A 43 -57.11 -3.44 32.45
C LYS A 43 -56.99 -3.13 33.94
N CYS A 44 -57.58 -2.03 34.39
CA CYS A 44 -57.80 -1.78 35.81
C CYS A 44 -59.24 -2.18 36.20
N PRO A 45 -59.46 -2.97 37.27
CA PRO A 45 -60.80 -3.36 37.71
C PRO A 45 -61.75 -2.19 38.03
N TYR A 46 -61.21 -1.03 38.36
CA TYR A 46 -61.98 0.16 38.74
C TYR A 46 -62.20 1.14 37.58
N ALA A 47 -61.54 0.95 36.44
CA ALA A 47 -61.66 1.82 35.28
C ALA A 47 -62.69 1.28 34.28
N GLN A 48 -63.45 2.18 33.64
CA GLN A 48 -64.43 1.82 32.62
C GLN A 48 -63.79 1.40 31.29
N ALA A 49 -62.59 1.90 30.98
CA ALA A 49 -61.85 1.60 29.76
C ALA A 49 -60.43 1.07 30.08
N PRO A 50 -59.86 0.23 29.21
CA PRO A 50 -58.45 -0.14 29.33
C PRO A 50 -57.55 1.08 29.17
N GLY A 51 -56.38 1.04 29.82
CA GLY A 51 -55.33 2.03 29.64
C GLY A 51 -54.36 1.61 28.55
N GLU A 52 -53.88 2.56 27.77
CA GLU A 52 -52.84 2.34 26.74
C GLU A 52 -51.47 2.70 27.31
N LEU A 53 -50.49 1.80 27.14
CA LEU A 53 -49.12 1.97 27.59
C LEU A 53 -48.28 2.70 26.53
N LYS A 54 -47.83 3.90 26.87
CA LYS A 54 -46.89 4.71 26.12
C LYS A 54 -45.50 4.55 26.73
N VAL A 55 -44.59 3.95 25.97
CA VAL A 55 -43.18 3.80 26.39
C VAL A 55 -42.47 5.13 26.27
N THR A 56 -41.92 5.64 27.38
CA THR A 56 -41.05 6.84 27.44
C THR A 56 -39.80 6.62 28.29
N SER A 57 -39.61 5.41 28.80
CA SER A 57 -38.52 5.06 29.70
C SER A 57 -37.17 4.89 29.00
N ASN A 58 -37.18 4.66 27.68
CA ASN A 58 -36.02 4.39 26.86
C ASN A 58 -36.23 4.85 25.41
N GLU A 59 -35.15 4.89 24.63
CA GLU A 59 -35.14 5.29 23.22
C GLU A 59 -34.73 4.14 22.28
N ILE A 60 -34.53 2.92 22.80
CA ILE A 60 -34.01 1.78 22.03
C ILE A 60 -35.13 1.10 21.26
N ILE A 61 -35.06 1.17 19.93
CA ILE A 61 -35.97 0.50 19.00
C ILE A 61 -35.37 -0.88 18.64
N LEU A 62 -36.11 -1.95 18.94
CA LEU A 62 -35.81 -3.30 18.45
C LEU A 62 -36.98 -3.75 17.57
N GLN A 63 -36.72 -4.19 16.34
CA GLN A 63 -37.77 -4.61 15.39
C GLN A 63 -38.89 -3.57 15.21
N ASP A 64 -38.49 -2.31 15.00
CA ASP A 64 -39.39 -1.15 14.76
C ASP A 64 -40.34 -0.77 15.90
N LYS A 65 -40.14 -1.31 17.12
CA LYS A 65 -40.96 -1.01 18.29
C LYS A 65 -40.12 -0.72 19.53
N LEU A 66 -40.62 0.16 20.40
CA LEU A 66 -40.05 0.42 21.73
C LEU A 66 -40.57 -0.64 22.72
N PHE A 67 -39.67 -1.12 23.57
CA PHE A 67 -39.97 -2.10 24.61
C PHE A 67 -40.22 -1.37 25.93
N ALA A 68 -41.27 -1.76 26.65
CA ALA A 68 -41.58 -1.16 27.94
C ALA A 68 -40.59 -1.66 29.02
N THR A 69 -40.23 -0.77 29.94
CA THR A 69 -39.39 -1.09 31.10
C THR A 69 -40.08 -0.68 32.40
N LYS A 70 -39.48 -1.05 33.55
CA LYS A 70 -39.96 -0.65 34.87
C LYS A 70 -40.20 0.87 35.03
N GLY A 71 -39.63 1.71 34.15
CA GLY A 71 -39.85 3.15 34.14
C GLY A 71 -41.23 3.59 33.61
N ASP A 72 -41.94 2.74 32.87
CA ASP A 72 -43.21 3.08 32.18
C ASP A 72 -44.46 2.86 33.06
N GLY A 73 -44.40 3.25 34.33
CA GLY A 73 -45.43 2.93 35.34
C GLY A 73 -46.26 4.10 35.88
N ASN A 74 -46.19 5.30 35.29
CA ASN A 74 -46.92 6.45 35.82
C ASN A 74 -48.30 6.67 35.15
N ASN A 75 -49.30 6.99 35.98
CA ASN A 75 -50.68 7.21 35.54
C ASN A 75 -50.92 8.65 35.04
N MET A 76 -50.07 9.17 34.15
CA MET A 76 -50.26 10.49 33.53
C MET A 76 -49.64 10.58 32.14
N VAL A 77 -48.45 9.99 31.96
CA VAL A 77 -47.70 10.04 30.70
C VAL A 77 -47.58 8.67 30.08
N ASN A 78 -47.25 7.65 30.88
CA ASN A 78 -46.97 6.30 30.40
C ASN A 78 -48.20 5.40 30.35
N LEU A 79 -49.16 5.56 31.26
CA LEU A 79 -50.37 4.74 31.26
C LEU A 79 -51.57 5.62 31.59
N GLN A 80 -52.56 5.69 30.71
CA GLN A 80 -53.74 6.54 30.93
C GLN A 80 -55.01 5.69 30.91
N PHE A 81 -55.64 5.50 32.07
CA PHE A 81 -56.98 4.90 32.16
C PHE A 81 -58.04 5.97 31.90
N LYS A 82 -58.73 5.86 30.76
CA LYS A 82 -59.80 6.78 30.35
C LYS A 82 -61.11 6.47 31.11
N GLY A 83 -61.96 7.47 31.28
CA GLY A 83 -63.28 7.33 31.92
C GLY A 83 -63.31 7.58 33.43
N THR A 84 -64.42 7.23 34.08
CA THR A 84 -64.63 7.45 35.52
C THR A 84 -64.24 6.22 36.36
N CYS A 85 -63.70 6.45 37.56
CA CYS A 85 -63.26 5.39 38.48
C CYS A 85 -64.40 4.91 39.39
N GLY A 86 -64.77 3.64 39.27
CA GLY A 86 -65.90 3.01 39.97
C GLY A 86 -65.61 2.43 41.35
N HIS A 87 -64.48 2.77 42.00
CA HIS A 87 -64.12 2.17 43.29
C HIS A 87 -65.12 2.55 44.41
N PRO A 88 -65.57 1.60 45.28
CA PRO A 88 -66.58 1.85 46.34
C PRO A 88 -66.29 3.00 47.32
N LYS A 89 -65.01 3.38 47.47
CA LYS A 89 -64.55 4.53 48.28
C LYS A 89 -65.07 5.89 47.77
N TRP A 90 -65.39 6.01 46.47
CA TRP A 90 -65.86 7.25 45.85
C TRP A 90 -67.39 7.47 45.94
N PRO A 91 -68.27 6.48 45.64
CA PRO A 91 -69.71 6.64 45.79
C PRO A 91 -70.16 6.81 47.25
N ALA A 92 -69.34 6.41 48.24
CA ALA A 92 -69.64 6.59 49.66
C ALA A 92 -69.69 8.06 50.14
N ARG A 93 -69.36 9.06 49.29
CA ARG A 93 -69.26 10.48 49.67
C ARG A 93 -70.21 11.46 48.96
N LYS A 94 -71.22 11.02 48.20
CA LYS A 94 -72.08 11.88 47.34
C LYS A 94 -71.27 12.73 46.33
N ILE A 95 -70.12 12.25 45.89
CA ILE A 95 -69.28 12.90 44.87
C ILE A 95 -69.49 12.12 43.56
N PRO A 96 -69.72 12.78 42.40
CA PRO A 96 -69.74 12.10 41.11
C PRO A 96 -68.41 11.35 40.91
N PRO A 97 -68.43 10.14 40.31
CA PRO A 97 -67.24 9.30 40.23
C PRO A 97 -66.11 10.05 39.52
N PRO A 98 -64.94 10.21 40.17
CA PRO A 98 -63.87 11.03 39.63
C PRO A 98 -63.24 10.40 38.38
N PRO A 99 -62.57 11.19 37.52
CA PRO A 99 -61.81 10.65 36.40
C PRO A 99 -60.69 9.72 36.88
N CYS A 100 -60.54 8.56 36.25
CA CYS A 100 -59.51 7.55 36.59
C CYS A 100 -58.09 8.13 36.60
N MET A 101 -57.77 9.08 35.72
CA MET A 101 -56.45 9.74 35.66
C MET A 101 -56.10 10.52 36.94
N SER A 102 -57.10 11.02 37.67
CA SER A 102 -56.88 11.84 38.87
C SER A 102 -56.80 11.02 40.17
N VAL A 103 -57.31 9.78 40.16
CA VAL A 103 -57.57 9.00 41.38
C VAL A 103 -57.13 7.54 41.30
N ILE A 104 -56.30 7.20 40.32
CA ILE A 104 -55.59 5.91 40.29
C ILE A 104 -54.11 6.20 40.47
N LYS A 105 -53.57 5.66 41.56
CA LYS A 105 -52.14 5.63 41.85
C LYS A 105 -51.63 4.23 41.50
N LEU A 106 -50.59 4.18 40.68
CA LEU A 106 -50.00 2.91 40.26
C LEU A 106 -48.87 2.50 41.20
N THR A 107 -48.82 1.23 41.58
CA THR A 107 -47.66 0.66 42.29
C THR A 107 -46.46 0.52 41.34
N PRO A 108 -45.25 0.24 41.82
CA PRO A 108 -44.16 -0.16 40.93
C PRO A 108 -44.48 -1.47 40.21
N TRP A 109 -44.03 -1.62 38.96
CA TRP A 109 -44.16 -2.86 38.21
C TRP A 109 -43.58 -4.06 38.96
N GLN A 110 -44.33 -5.16 38.95
CA GLN A 110 -43.94 -6.44 39.54
C GLN A 110 -43.79 -7.50 38.44
N ASN A 111 -43.09 -8.59 38.76
CA ASN A 111 -42.83 -9.71 37.85
C ASN A 111 -42.15 -9.26 36.52
N LEU A 112 -41.01 -8.57 36.66
CA LEU A 112 -40.23 -8.07 35.53
C LEU A 112 -39.48 -9.19 34.79
N GLY A 113 -39.03 -8.88 33.57
CA GLY A 113 -38.15 -9.73 32.79
C GLY A 113 -36.75 -9.87 33.40
N THR A 114 -35.89 -10.63 32.74
CA THR A 114 -34.46 -10.72 33.06
C THR A 114 -33.61 -9.80 32.18
N SER A 115 -34.12 -9.35 31.04
CA SER A 115 -33.41 -8.45 30.13
C SER A 115 -33.39 -7.01 30.63
N VAL A 116 -32.32 -6.28 30.30
CA VAL A 116 -32.11 -4.88 30.70
C VAL A 116 -31.89 -4.01 29.46
N ILE A 117 -32.63 -2.89 29.37
CA ILE A 117 -32.54 -1.86 28.32
C ILE A 117 -32.27 -0.53 29.01
N GLN A 118 -31.17 0.15 28.65
CA GLN A 118 -30.75 1.43 29.27
C GLN A 118 -30.85 1.41 30.82
N GLU A 119 -30.21 0.43 31.45
CA GLU A 119 -30.18 0.22 32.92
C GLU A 119 -31.54 -0.12 33.56
N GLN A 120 -32.57 -0.35 32.76
CA GLN A 120 -33.91 -0.68 33.23
C GLN A 120 -34.34 -2.07 32.78
N THR A 121 -34.91 -2.82 33.71
CA THR A 121 -35.43 -4.17 33.44
C THR A 121 -36.69 -4.08 32.58
N VAL A 122 -36.76 -4.90 31.53
CA VAL A 122 -37.89 -4.94 30.59
C VAL A 122 -39.15 -5.52 31.24
N LEU A 123 -40.31 -5.12 30.74
CA LEU A 123 -41.57 -5.77 31.06
C LEU A 123 -41.76 -7.01 30.19
N VAL A 124 -42.27 -8.05 30.82
CA VAL A 124 -42.79 -9.25 30.16
C VAL A 124 -44.30 -9.25 30.25
N LYS A 125 -44.99 -10.06 29.46
CA LYS A 125 -46.45 -10.12 29.38
C LYS A 125 -47.11 -10.42 30.73
N GLU A 126 -46.41 -11.15 31.60
CA GLU A 126 -46.86 -11.48 32.95
C GLU A 126 -46.54 -10.38 33.98
N SER A 127 -45.84 -9.31 33.58
CA SER A 127 -45.63 -8.15 34.44
C SER A 127 -46.95 -7.46 34.73
N TYR A 128 -47.15 -7.07 35.99
CA TYR A 128 -48.38 -6.41 36.43
C TYR A 128 -48.09 -5.19 37.31
N ILE A 129 -49.09 -4.33 37.41
CA ILE A 129 -49.07 -3.08 38.17
C ILE A 129 -50.44 -2.91 38.82
N ASP A 130 -50.49 -2.56 40.10
CA ASP A 130 -51.75 -2.44 40.82
C ASP A 130 -52.32 -1.03 40.66
N CYS A 131 -53.63 -0.93 40.44
CA CYS A 131 -54.34 0.35 40.41
C CYS A 131 -54.98 0.64 41.77
N ASP A 132 -54.27 1.41 42.60
CA ASP A 132 -54.74 1.83 43.92
C ASP A 132 -55.63 3.09 43.81
N PRO A 133 -56.88 3.07 44.31
CA PRO A 133 -57.81 4.21 44.29
C PRO A 133 -57.42 5.31 45.31
N GLU A 134 -56.26 5.93 45.09
CA GLU A 134 -55.74 7.10 45.80
C GLU A 134 -55.51 8.26 44.83
N PHE A 135 -55.46 9.49 45.37
CA PHE A 135 -55.11 10.66 44.56
C PHE A 135 -53.73 10.46 43.91
N ASN A 136 -53.70 10.66 42.60
CA ASN A 136 -52.50 10.46 41.82
C ASN A 136 -51.55 11.66 41.99
N ALA A 137 -50.30 11.38 42.38
CA ALA A 137 -49.23 12.36 42.51
C ALA A 137 -48.02 12.01 41.62
N ALA A 138 -48.21 11.17 40.60
CA ALA A 138 -47.10 10.62 39.81
C ALA A 138 -46.45 11.68 38.91
N ALA A 139 -45.11 11.76 38.96
CA ALA A 139 -44.30 12.51 38.01
C ALA A 139 -43.63 11.54 37.02
N ALA A 140 -43.29 12.03 35.83
CA ALA A 140 -42.52 11.24 34.86
C ALA A 140 -41.14 10.92 35.42
N THR A 141 -40.74 9.65 35.35
CA THR A 141 -39.36 9.27 35.70
C THR A 141 -38.45 9.76 34.56
N PRO A 142 -37.38 10.53 34.84
CA PRO A 142 -36.43 10.92 33.82
C PRO A 142 -35.76 9.67 33.22
N ILE A 143 -35.51 9.69 31.91
CA ILE A 143 -34.76 8.63 31.22
C ILE A 143 -33.37 8.55 31.87
N PRO A 144 -32.92 7.37 32.36
CA PRO A 144 -31.59 7.21 32.90
C PRO A 144 -30.53 7.59 31.86
N LYS A 145 -29.57 8.43 32.27
CA LYS A 145 -28.38 8.73 31.46
C LYS A 145 -27.41 7.54 31.58
N ALA A 146 -27.76 6.42 30.96
CA ALA A 146 -26.80 5.34 30.78
C ALA A 146 -25.68 5.84 29.86
N GLU A 147 -24.41 5.68 30.25
CA GLU A 147 -23.30 5.78 29.30
C GLU A 147 -23.65 4.81 28.17
N SER A 148 -23.89 5.35 26.98
CA SER A 148 -24.31 4.54 25.86
C SER A 148 -23.26 3.47 25.64
N ILE A 149 -23.60 2.21 25.90
CA ILE A 149 -23.01 1.11 25.14
C ILE A 149 -23.52 1.34 23.72
N LYS A 150 -22.84 2.23 22.99
CA LYS A 150 -22.75 2.16 21.55
C LYS A 150 -22.08 0.82 21.29
N SER A 151 -22.91 -0.22 21.26
CA SER A 151 -22.64 -1.41 20.48
C SER A 151 -22.17 -0.92 19.12
N GLU A 152 -20.86 -1.01 18.87
CA GLU A 152 -20.13 -1.60 17.74
C GLU A 152 -20.79 -1.69 16.34
N ILE A 153 -21.94 -1.08 16.07
CA ILE A 153 -22.58 -1.00 14.77
C ILE A 153 -23.33 0.34 14.68
N GLN A 154 -22.59 1.44 14.77
CA GLN A 154 -22.87 2.72 14.10
C GLN A 154 -21.67 3.65 14.36
N ASN A 155 -20.60 3.46 13.58
CA ASN A 155 -19.70 4.57 13.30
C ASN A 155 -20.53 5.61 12.54
N ASN A 156 -21.14 6.52 13.28
CA ASN A 156 -21.70 7.77 12.76
C ASN A 156 -20.60 8.83 12.64
N GLU A 157 -19.33 8.41 12.64
CA GLU A 157 -18.26 9.19 12.05
C GLU A 157 -18.33 8.97 10.54
N THR A 158 -18.60 10.04 9.80
CA THR A 158 -18.50 10.05 8.35
C THR A 158 -17.12 9.48 7.99
N PRO A 159 -17.02 8.41 7.17
CA PRO A 159 -15.74 7.85 6.79
C PRO A 159 -14.82 8.92 6.23
N LYS A 160 -13.53 8.88 6.60
CA LYS A 160 -12.58 9.95 6.27
C LYS A 160 -11.45 9.41 5.41
N ILE A 161 -11.02 10.22 4.45
CA ILE A 161 -9.71 10.09 3.80
C ILE A 161 -8.83 11.18 4.39
N ILE A 162 -7.85 10.75 5.18
CA ILE A 162 -7.07 11.61 6.08
C ILE A 162 -5.89 12.21 5.33
N ASP A 163 -5.09 11.37 4.67
CA ASP A 163 -3.87 11.78 3.99
C ASP A 163 -3.56 10.85 2.82
N ALA A 164 -2.79 11.33 1.85
CA ALA A 164 -2.23 10.49 0.80
C ALA A 164 -0.83 10.99 0.39
N TYR A 165 0.14 10.09 0.40
CA TYR A 165 1.55 10.45 0.18
C TYR A 165 2.37 9.31 -0.41
N PHE A 166 3.51 9.67 -1.01
CA PHE A 166 4.49 8.71 -1.51
C PHE A 166 5.50 8.34 -0.42
N VAL A 167 5.88 7.07 -0.39
CA VAL A 167 6.94 6.54 0.46
C VAL A 167 7.97 5.78 -0.37
N LYS A 168 9.21 5.81 0.09
CA LYS A 168 10.21 4.81 -0.24
C LYS A 168 9.85 3.53 0.51
N TRP A 169 9.75 2.43 -0.24
CA TRP A 169 9.31 1.13 0.25
C TRP A 169 10.50 0.18 0.35
N THR A 170 10.82 -0.28 1.55
CA THR A 170 11.91 -1.24 1.78
C THR A 170 11.33 -2.53 2.36
N ALA A 171 11.66 -3.64 1.73
CA ALA A 171 11.22 -4.97 2.11
C ALA A 171 12.43 -5.81 2.52
N GLU A 172 12.43 -6.31 3.76
CA GLU A 172 13.48 -7.16 4.31
C GLU A 172 12.92 -8.52 4.70
N LYS A 173 13.78 -9.54 4.77
CA LYS A 173 13.37 -10.87 5.23
C LYS A 173 12.92 -10.78 6.68
N GLY A 174 11.66 -11.13 6.92
CA GLY A 174 11.06 -11.19 8.25
C GLY A 174 11.30 -12.54 8.95
N SER A 175 10.78 -12.63 10.17
CA SER A 175 10.78 -13.85 10.97
C SER A 175 9.79 -14.87 10.39
N PRO A 176 10.23 -16.09 10.00
CA PRO A 176 9.32 -17.10 9.51
C PRO A 176 8.25 -17.43 10.54
N VAL A 177 7.00 -17.57 10.11
CA VAL A 177 5.86 -17.91 10.98
C VAL A 177 5.39 -19.31 10.64
N GLU A 178 5.06 -20.11 11.65
CA GLU A 178 4.42 -21.41 11.45
C GLU A 178 2.92 -21.21 11.19
N LYS A 179 2.46 -21.62 10.02
CA LYS A 179 1.05 -21.60 9.65
C LYS A 179 0.53 -23.02 9.53
N GLU A 180 -0.63 -23.28 10.12
CA GLU A 180 -1.33 -24.54 9.94
C GLU A 180 -2.04 -24.55 8.58
N GLU A 181 -1.76 -25.57 7.77
CA GLU A 181 -2.38 -25.79 6.46
C GLU A 181 -2.96 -27.20 6.40
N GLU A 182 -4.19 -27.35 5.90
CA GLU A 182 -4.80 -28.67 5.72
C GLU A 182 -4.28 -29.31 4.43
N VAL A 183 -3.49 -30.37 4.56
CA VAL A 183 -2.97 -31.13 3.42
C VAL A 183 -3.70 -32.47 3.31
N TYR A 184 -4.14 -32.83 2.11
CA TYR A 184 -4.78 -34.12 1.87
C TYR A 184 -3.74 -35.25 1.86
N ASN A 185 -3.80 -36.14 2.87
CA ASN A 185 -2.86 -37.24 2.98
C ASN A 185 -3.39 -38.48 2.25
N LYS A 186 -2.79 -38.80 1.09
CA LYS A 186 -3.16 -39.94 0.25
C LYS A 186 -3.06 -41.30 0.96
N LYS A 187 -2.19 -41.45 1.97
CA LYS A 187 -2.04 -42.70 2.74
C LYS A 187 -3.14 -42.86 3.80
N LEU A 188 -3.66 -41.75 4.32
CA LEU A 188 -4.68 -41.73 5.38
C LEU A 188 -6.10 -41.44 4.85
N GLY A 189 -6.25 -41.13 3.56
CA GLY A 189 -7.54 -40.81 2.94
C GLY A 189 -8.24 -39.56 3.48
N LYS A 190 -7.56 -38.73 4.27
CA LYS A 190 -8.13 -37.57 4.99
C LYS A 190 -7.24 -36.34 4.92
N LYS A 191 -7.84 -35.16 5.13
CA LYS A 191 -7.11 -33.92 5.38
C LYS A 191 -6.47 -33.96 6.77
N VAL A 192 -5.23 -33.50 6.86
CA VAL A 192 -4.47 -33.37 8.11
C VAL A 192 -3.86 -31.98 8.17
N SER A 193 -3.93 -31.33 9.32
CA SER A 193 -3.24 -30.07 9.56
C SER A 193 -1.74 -30.30 9.66
N VAL A 194 -0.98 -29.62 8.82
CA VAL A 194 0.48 -29.61 8.82
C VAL A 194 0.93 -28.20 9.13
N LYS A 195 1.89 -28.07 10.06
CA LYS A 195 2.55 -26.79 10.33
C LYS A 195 3.60 -26.54 9.27
N LYS A 196 3.41 -25.51 8.45
CA LYS A 196 4.33 -25.09 7.41
C LYS A 196 4.97 -23.77 7.82
N LYS A 197 6.30 -23.69 7.73
CA LYS A 197 7.01 -22.43 7.87
C LYS A 197 6.74 -21.56 6.64
N VAL A 198 6.17 -20.39 6.86
CA VAL A 198 5.93 -19.36 5.86
C VAL A 198 6.97 -18.27 6.09
N ASP A 199 7.78 -18.00 5.06
CA ASP A 199 8.67 -16.85 5.08
C ASP A 199 7.82 -15.56 5.07
N THR A 200 8.16 -14.63 5.94
CA THR A 200 7.51 -13.32 6.02
C THR A 200 8.44 -12.23 5.53
N THR A 201 7.86 -11.07 5.26
CA THR A 201 8.57 -9.85 4.89
C THR A 201 8.28 -8.78 5.93
N LYS A 202 9.32 -8.10 6.39
CA LYS A 202 9.20 -6.91 7.23
C LYS A 202 9.32 -5.68 6.35
N ILE A 203 8.39 -4.75 6.47
CA ILE A 203 8.35 -3.54 5.64
C ILE A 203 8.73 -2.32 6.46
N SER A 204 9.61 -1.49 5.92
CA SER A 204 9.86 -0.13 6.40
C SER A 204 9.48 0.89 5.32
N MET A 205 8.93 2.03 5.77
CA MET A 205 8.47 3.11 4.92
C MET A 205 9.13 4.42 5.33
N GLU A 206 9.59 5.18 4.36
CA GLU A 206 10.11 6.54 4.56
C GLU A 206 9.29 7.48 3.67
N LYS A 207 8.61 8.48 4.25
CA LYS A 207 7.88 9.48 3.47
C LYS A 207 8.86 10.29 2.61
N ILE A 208 8.53 10.46 1.34
CA ILE A 208 9.38 11.15 0.37
C ILE A 208 8.61 12.25 -0.36
N THR A 209 9.29 13.34 -0.68
CA THR A 209 8.72 14.46 -1.44
C THR A 209 9.17 14.48 -2.89
N GLU A 210 10.16 13.66 -3.24
CA GLU A 210 10.70 13.54 -4.58
C GLU A 210 11.30 12.15 -4.82
N ARG A 211 11.36 11.75 -6.10
CA ARG A 211 12.02 10.50 -6.52
C ARG A 211 12.41 10.56 -8.00
N GLY A 212 13.42 9.77 -8.37
CA GLY A 212 13.83 9.60 -9.76
C GLY A 212 12.82 8.79 -10.58
N LEU A 213 12.81 9.03 -11.90
CA LEU A 213 12.15 8.16 -12.87
C LEU A 213 12.65 6.72 -12.78
N SER A 214 11.81 5.76 -13.17
CA SER A 214 12.11 4.31 -13.15
C SER A 214 12.30 3.69 -11.76
N TYR A 215 12.31 4.49 -10.68
CA TYR A 215 12.31 3.97 -9.31
C TYR A 215 10.90 3.52 -8.90
N GLN A 216 10.88 2.59 -7.96
CA GLN A 216 9.65 2.17 -7.30
C GLN A 216 9.34 3.07 -6.12
N VAL A 217 8.05 3.29 -5.90
CA VAL A 217 7.47 3.97 -4.74
C VAL A 217 6.24 3.22 -4.29
N ALA A 218 5.81 3.43 -3.05
CA ALA A 218 4.46 3.11 -2.65
C ALA A 218 3.68 4.40 -2.38
N LEU A 219 2.43 4.43 -2.79
CA LEU A 219 1.45 5.45 -2.44
C LEU A 219 0.61 4.90 -1.29
N ILE A 220 0.58 5.63 -0.18
CA ILE A 220 -0.18 5.31 1.01
C ILE A 220 -1.36 6.26 1.07
N VAL A 221 -2.57 5.73 1.28
CA VAL A 221 -3.75 6.51 1.63
C VAL A 221 -4.18 6.13 3.03
N GLU A 222 -4.18 7.09 3.94
CA GLU A 222 -4.65 6.93 5.31
C GLU A 222 -6.15 7.22 5.39
N THR A 223 -6.89 6.35 6.06
CA THR A 223 -8.35 6.40 6.11
C THR A 223 -8.87 6.15 7.52
N GLU A 224 -10.14 6.46 7.73
CA GLU A 224 -10.90 6.10 8.91
C GLU A 224 -12.29 5.63 8.48
N GLY A 225 -12.79 4.53 9.04
CA GLY A 225 -14.11 4.00 8.70
C GLY A 225 -14.24 3.35 7.31
N LEU A 226 -13.14 3.22 6.56
CA LEU A 226 -13.13 2.62 5.21
C LEU A 226 -12.52 1.21 5.14
N SER A 227 -12.21 0.57 6.28
CA SER A 227 -11.70 -0.81 6.36
C SER A 227 -12.54 -1.78 5.52
N GLY A 228 -11.90 -2.53 4.60
CA GLY A 228 -12.56 -3.47 3.70
C GLY A 228 -13.36 -2.83 2.56
N LYS A 229 -13.30 -1.51 2.40
CA LYS A 229 -13.87 -0.77 1.26
C LYS A 229 -12.80 -0.53 0.20
N LYS A 230 -13.25 -0.03 -0.96
CA LYS A 230 -12.40 0.33 -2.08
C LYS A 230 -12.30 1.84 -2.21
N ILE A 231 -11.10 2.28 -2.59
CA ILE A 231 -10.82 3.66 -3.01
C ILE A 231 -10.21 3.66 -4.40
N LYS A 232 -10.39 4.76 -5.12
CA LYS A 232 -9.78 5.03 -6.41
C LYS A 232 -8.76 6.13 -6.26
N VAL A 233 -7.59 5.93 -6.84
CA VAL A 233 -6.46 6.87 -6.79
C VAL A 233 -6.06 7.25 -8.20
N LYS A 234 -5.85 8.54 -8.41
CA LYS A 234 -5.28 9.13 -9.62
C LYS A 234 -4.07 9.97 -9.27
N ILE A 235 -3.05 9.93 -10.12
CA ILE A 235 -1.91 10.83 -10.03
C ILE A 235 -2.08 11.85 -11.16
N LYS A 236 -2.03 13.15 -10.85
CA LYS A 236 -2.25 14.22 -11.84
C LYS A 236 -1.03 15.12 -11.94
N SER A 237 -0.78 15.62 -13.15
CA SER A 237 0.26 16.62 -13.38
C SER A 237 -0.15 17.95 -12.73
N GLY A 238 0.78 18.59 -12.04
CA GLY A 238 0.54 19.82 -11.28
C GLY A 238 1.05 21.05 -12.02
N LYS A 239 1.88 21.83 -11.32
CA LYS A 239 2.42 23.16 -11.69
C LYS A 239 2.68 23.43 -13.17
N ASN A 240 3.27 22.50 -13.92
CA ASN A 240 3.67 22.70 -15.32
C ASN A 240 3.29 21.49 -16.19
N LYS A 241 3.07 21.73 -17.48
CA LYS A 241 2.97 20.66 -18.50
C LYS A 241 4.35 20.03 -18.72
N VAL A 242 4.55 18.83 -18.19
CA VAL A 242 5.81 18.08 -18.35
C VAL A 242 5.55 16.66 -18.85
N LEU A 243 4.88 15.84 -18.04
CA LEU A 243 4.52 14.47 -18.43
C LEU A 243 3.20 14.44 -19.18
N THR A 244 2.24 15.26 -18.75
CA THR A 244 0.92 15.44 -19.34
C THR A 244 0.49 16.91 -19.18
N ASP A 245 -0.67 17.27 -19.73
CA ASP A 245 -1.27 18.59 -19.49
C ASP A 245 -1.54 18.84 -18.00
N ILE A 246 -1.56 20.10 -17.59
CA ILE A 246 -1.83 20.50 -16.21
C ILE A 246 -3.19 19.92 -15.77
N ASP A 247 -3.25 19.42 -14.53
CA ASP A 247 -4.39 18.76 -13.90
C ASP A 247 -4.93 17.53 -14.66
N THR A 248 -4.12 16.97 -15.55
CA THR A 248 -4.44 15.74 -16.31
C THR A 248 -3.76 14.52 -15.68
N GLU A 249 -4.42 13.37 -15.77
CA GLU A 249 -3.95 12.11 -15.21
C GLU A 249 -2.59 11.69 -15.82
N VAL A 250 -1.68 11.22 -14.97
CA VAL A 250 -0.39 10.66 -15.34
C VAL A 250 -0.49 9.15 -15.27
N SER A 251 -0.28 8.50 -16.40
CA SER A 251 -0.26 7.03 -16.46
C SER A 251 1.04 6.48 -15.85
N LEU A 252 0.92 5.55 -14.91
CA LEU A 252 2.04 4.87 -14.24
C LEU A 252 1.84 3.35 -14.21
N ILE A 253 2.92 2.60 -14.00
CA ILE A 253 2.87 1.13 -13.94
C ILE A 253 2.53 0.67 -12.53
N ASP A 254 1.47 -0.15 -12.42
CA ASP A 254 1.11 -0.90 -11.22
C ASP A 254 2.06 -2.09 -11.06
N ILE A 255 2.81 -2.13 -9.95
CA ILE A 255 3.77 -3.20 -9.68
C ILE A 255 3.09 -4.56 -9.58
N LYS A 256 1.82 -4.62 -9.15
CA LYS A 256 1.08 -5.89 -9.09
C LYS A 256 0.94 -6.54 -10.47
N ASP A 257 0.91 -5.76 -11.56
CA ASP A 257 0.84 -6.31 -12.91
C ASP A 257 2.21 -6.80 -13.39
N VAL A 258 3.29 -6.19 -12.92
CA VAL A 258 4.66 -6.67 -13.16
C VAL A 258 4.90 -7.98 -12.41
N GLU A 259 4.44 -8.09 -11.17
CA GLU A 259 4.58 -9.28 -10.32
C GLU A 259 3.83 -10.51 -10.84
N LYS A 260 2.79 -10.32 -11.66
CA LYS A 260 2.07 -11.42 -12.34
C LYS A 260 2.82 -11.98 -13.53
N VAL A 261 3.82 -11.27 -14.05
CA VAL A 261 4.58 -11.69 -15.23
C VAL A 261 5.64 -12.70 -14.83
N THR A 262 5.47 -13.94 -15.29
CA THR A 262 6.44 -15.03 -15.10
C THR A 262 7.42 -15.20 -16.27
N ASP A 263 7.13 -14.56 -17.41
CA ASP A 263 7.93 -14.63 -18.63
C ASP A 263 8.39 -13.21 -19.01
N ALA A 264 9.70 -12.98 -18.95
CA ALA A 264 10.30 -11.67 -19.19
C ALA A 264 10.02 -11.10 -20.58
N SER A 265 9.66 -11.93 -21.57
CA SER A 265 9.25 -11.45 -22.89
C SER A 265 7.93 -10.69 -22.89
N LYS A 266 7.12 -10.83 -21.83
CA LYS A 266 5.80 -10.20 -21.70
C LYS A 266 5.84 -8.84 -21.00
N TYR A 267 6.98 -8.40 -20.46
CA TYR A 267 7.09 -7.09 -19.80
C TYR A 267 6.72 -5.93 -20.71
N ALA A 268 7.05 -6.00 -22.01
CA ALA A 268 6.69 -5.00 -23.00
C ALA A 268 5.16 -4.84 -23.20
N GLY A 269 4.37 -5.85 -22.80
CA GLY A 269 2.91 -5.83 -22.88
C GLY A 269 2.22 -5.17 -21.68
N ILE A 270 2.96 -4.83 -20.62
CA ILE A 270 2.40 -4.17 -19.43
C ILE A 270 2.03 -2.74 -19.77
N LYS A 271 0.76 -2.40 -19.56
CA LYS A 271 0.24 -1.05 -19.82
C LYS A 271 0.23 -0.22 -18.54
N ALA A 272 0.69 1.01 -18.65
CA ALA A 272 0.47 2.00 -17.60
C ALA A 272 -1.02 2.33 -17.47
N LYS A 273 -1.44 2.65 -16.25
CA LYS A 273 -2.81 3.00 -15.87
C LYS A 273 -2.84 4.41 -15.31
N SER A 274 -3.94 5.12 -15.51
CA SER A 274 -4.16 6.47 -14.99
C SER A 274 -5.04 6.49 -13.73
N GLU A 275 -5.77 5.41 -13.47
CA GLU A 275 -6.62 5.22 -12.30
C GLU A 275 -6.34 3.84 -11.67
N PHE A 276 -6.30 3.79 -10.34
CA PHE A 276 -5.98 2.60 -9.56
C PHE A 276 -7.04 2.36 -8.49
N GLU A 277 -7.66 1.18 -8.50
CA GLU A 277 -8.59 0.74 -7.47
C GLU A 277 -7.84 -0.09 -6.41
N ILE A 278 -7.99 0.29 -5.14
CA ILE A 278 -7.23 -0.28 -4.03
C ILE A 278 -8.19 -0.62 -2.89
N ASP A 279 -8.08 -1.83 -2.35
CA ASP A 279 -8.75 -2.21 -1.12
C ASP A 279 -8.05 -1.57 0.09
N VAL A 280 -8.81 -0.93 0.97
CA VAL A 280 -8.31 -0.50 2.28
C VAL A 280 -8.02 -1.75 3.11
N ASP A 281 -6.90 -1.73 3.83
CA ASP A 281 -6.32 -2.86 4.59
C ASP A 281 -5.68 -3.95 3.73
N ASN A 282 -5.39 -3.68 2.45
CA ASN A 282 -4.79 -4.69 1.57
C ASN A 282 -3.48 -5.29 2.10
N PHE A 283 -2.63 -4.51 2.77
CA PHE A 283 -1.41 -5.02 3.42
C PHE A 283 -1.63 -5.43 4.88
N ALA A 284 -2.65 -4.89 5.56
CA ALA A 284 -2.98 -5.33 6.92
C ALA A 284 -3.54 -6.75 6.94
N ASN A 285 -4.22 -7.14 5.86
CA ASN A 285 -4.79 -8.46 5.67
C ASN A 285 -3.82 -9.45 4.99
N ASP A 286 -2.60 -9.03 4.65
CA ASP A 286 -1.59 -9.89 4.03
C ASP A 286 -0.83 -10.70 5.09
N PRO A 287 -1.02 -12.03 5.16
CA PRO A 287 -0.36 -12.87 6.17
C PRO A 287 1.14 -13.06 5.94
N THR A 288 1.68 -12.59 4.80
CA THR A 288 3.11 -12.66 4.51
C THR A 288 3.87 -11.44 5.06
N ILE A 289 3.17 -10.46 5.61
CA ILE A 289 3.75 -9.25 6.17
C ILE A 289 3.84 -9.35 7.69
N GLU A 290 5.06 -9.34 8.23
CA GLU A 290 5.32 -9.48 9.67
C GLU A 290 4.67 -8.35 10.47
N ASN A 291 4.82 -7.11 9.99
CA ASN A 291 4.31 -5.90 10.63
C ASN A 291 3.05 -5.39 9.93
N SER A 292 2.11 -6.28 9.60
CA SER A 292 0.89 -5.96 8.86
C SER A 292 -0.01 -4.97 9.60
N SER A 293 0.00 -4.99 10.93
CA SER A 293 -0.81 -4.11 11.79
C SER A 293 -0.60 -2.61 11.53
N GLN A 294 0.60 -2.19 11.09
CA GLN A 294 0.89 -0.78 10.78
C GLN A 294 0.10 -0.24 9.58
N PHE A 295 -0.45 -1.15 8.76
CA PHE A 295 -1.22 -0.85 7.56
C PHE A 295 -2.73 -0.86 7.81
N LYS A 296 -3.16 -1.00 9.07
CA LYS A 296 -4.58 -0.93 9.41
C LYS A 296 -5.11 0.47 9.10
N ASN A 297 -6.30 0.51 8.51
CA ASN A 297 -6.97 1.65 7.91
C ASN A 297 -6.14 2.36 6.82
N LYS A 298 -5.26 1.63 6.12
CA LYS A 298 -4.46 2.18 5.02
C LYS A 298 -4.69 1.38 3.73
N ALA A 299 -4.75 2.10 2.62
CA ALA A 299 -4.65 1.51 1.30
C ALA A 299 -3.24 1.76 0.75
N VAL A 300 -2.60 0.70 0.24
CA VAL A 300 -1.21 0.75 -0.25
C VAL A 300 -1.15 0.33 -1.71
N LEU A 301 -0.62 1.22 -2.55
CA LEU A 301 -0.41 1.00 -3.97
C LEU A 301 1.07 1.10 -4.32
N LYS A 302 1.66 0.00 -4.80
CA LYS A 302 3.06 -0.01 -5.27
C LYS A 302 3.10 0.40 -6.75
N LEU A 303 3.92 1.40 -7.06
CA LEU A 303 4.03 1.99 -8.40
C LEU A 303 5.49 2.01 -8.86
N MET A 304 5.68 1.89 -10.17
CA MET A 304 6.90 2.33 -10.83
C MET A 304 6.65 3.70 -11.44
N LEU A 305 7.56 4.66 -11.20
CA LEU A 305 7.50 6.01 -11.77
C LEU A 305 7.95 6.00 -13.25
N ASN A 306 7.20 5.26 -14.07
CA ASN A 306 7.46 5.03 -15.48
C ASN A 306 6.14 4.64 -16.19
N GLN A 307 6.12 4.74 -17.52
CA GLN A 307 4.99 4.34 -18.38
C GLN A 307 5.19 2.99 -19.06
N ARG A 308 6.42 2.44 -19.03
CA ARG A 308 6.76 1.15 -19.62
C ARG A 308 7.70 0.38 -18.71
N ALA A 309 7.42 -0.89 -18.43
CA ALA A 309 8.29 -1.70 -17.58
C ALA A 309 9.65 -2.03 -18.24
N ASP A 310 9.66 -2.15 -19.58
CA ASP A 310 10.81 -2.55 -20.40
C ASP A 310 11.64 -1.39 -20.97
N ASP A 311 11.40 -0.17 -20.48
CA ASP A 311 12.17 1.04 -20.79
C ASP A 311 12.70 1.65 -19.49
N LEU A 312 13.88 2.27 -19.51
CA LEU A 312 14.43 3.04 -18.39
C LEU A 312 13.93 4.50 -18.40
N SER A 313 12.69 4.73 -18.86
CA SER A 313 12.01 6.03 -18.92
C SER A 313 12.71 7.11 -19.76
N PHE A 314 13.55 6.76 -20.75
CA PHE A 314 14.42 7.77 -21.37
C PHE A 314 13.65 8.90 -22.06
N ASN A 315 12.51 8.59 -22.69
CA ASN A 315 11.67 9.62 -23.31
C ASN A 315 11.03 10.56 -22.28
N LEU A 316 10.58 10.03 -21.13
CA LEU A 316 10.06 10.86 -20.04
C LEU A 316 11.17 11.72 -19.42
N ALA A 317 12.38 11.16 -19.30
CA ALA A 317 13.54 11.89 -18.81
C ALA A 317 13.86 13.11 -19.68
N LYS A 318 13.75 13.02 -21.01
CA LYS A 318 13.92 14.16 -21.91
C LYS A 318 12.87 15.25 -21.68
N LEU A 319 11.61 14.89 -21.46
CA LEU A 319 10.56 15.85 -21.14
C LEU A 319 10.86 16.61 -19.84
N ILE A 320 11.29 15.89 -18.80
CA ILE A 320 11.71 16.49 -17.53
C ILE A 320 12.94 17.37 -17.71
N ALA A 321 13.96 16.90 -18.44
CA ALA A 321 15.18 17.65 -18.71
C ALA A 321 14.92 18.91 -19.54
N ALA A 322 13.91 18.91 -20.41
CA ALA A 322 13.51 20.08 -21.18
C ALA A 322 12.65 21.07 -20.36
N SER A 323 12.06 20.64 -19.24
CA SER A 323 11.20 21.51 -18.44
C SER A 323 11.99 22.64 -17.77
N PRO A 324 11.36 23.79 -17.47
CA PRO A 324 12.03 24.91 -16.79
C PRO A 324 12.56 24.53 -15.41
N ASP A 325 11.76 23.79 -14.64
CA ASP A 325 12.08 23.42 -13.26
C ASP A 325 12.94 22.13 -13.16
N LYS A 326 13.22 21.45 -14.30
CA LYS A 326 13.94 20.16 -14.37
C LYS A 326 13.29 19.05 -13.52
N GLU A 327 11.99 19.16 -13.31
CA GLU A 327 11.16 18.22 -12.56
C GLU A 327 9.76 18.16 -13.17
N ALA A 328 9.03 17.07 -12.92
CA ALA A 328 7.61 16.96 -13.12
C ALA A 328 6.90 17.00 -11.76
N SER A 329 6.08 18.01 -11.54
CA SER A 329 5.27 18.15 -10.33
C SER A 329 3.98 17.34 -10.46
N VAL A 330 3.67 16.51 -9.46
CA VAL A 330 2.42 15.73 -9.42
C VAL A 330 1.73 15.83 -8.06
N TYR A 331 0.43 15.59 -8.05
CA TYR A 331 -0.39 15.47 -6.84
C TYR A 331 -1.29 14.25 -6.93
N ILE A 332 -1.81 13.82 -5.77
CA ILE A 332 -2.68 12.65 -5.66
C ILE A 332 -4.12 13.13 -5.55
N GLU A 333 -5.02 12.51 -6.31
CA GLU A 333 -6.46 12.65 -6.16
C GLU A 333 -7.03 11.31 -5.70
N VAL A 334 -7.81 11.33 -4.63
CA VAL A 334 -8.44 10.13 -4.07
C VAL A 334 -9.95 10.29 -4.11
N THR A 335 -10.65 9.26 -4.57
CA THR A 335 -12.12 9.22 -4.57
C THR A 335 -12.58 7.88 -4.04
N SER A 336 -13.83 7.79 -3.59
CA SER A 336 -14.45 6.52 -3.21
C SER A 336 -15.94 6.56 -3.53
N ASP A 337 -16.50 5.38 -3.77
CA ASP A 337 -17.90 5.21 -4.17
C ASP A 337 -18.86 5.28 -2.96
N GLU A 338 -18.35 5.42 -1.73
CA GLU A 338 -19.19 5.61 -0.55
C GLU A 338 -19.86 7.00 -0.56
N PRO A 339 -21.17 7.09 -0.25
CA PRO A 339 -21.99 8.27 -0.52
C PRO A 339 -21.70 9.49 0.39
N LYS A 340 -21.00 9.30 1.51
CA LYS A 340 -20.65 10.34 2.47
C LYS A 340 -19.24 10.11 2.98
N ILE A 341 -18.26 10.76 2.36
CA ILE A 341 -16.87 10.75 2.79
C ILE A 341 -16.42 12.18 3.05
N GLU A 342 -15.71 12.34 4.15
CA GLU A 342 -14.96 13.55 4.44
C GLU A 342 -13.53 13.41 3.89
N TYR A 343 -13.09 14.41 3.12
CA TYR A 343 -11.74 14.45 2.57
C TYR A 343 -10.96 15.53 3.31
N LEU A 344 -9.92 15.13 4.05
CA LEU A 344 -9.09 16.03 4.85
C LEU A 344 -7.82 16.47 4.12
N GLY A 345 -7.73 16.17 2.81
CA GLY A 345 -6.63 16.59 1.95
C GLY A 345 -6.50 18.12 1.89
N LYS A 346 -5.27 18.60 1.70
CA LYS A 346 -5.00 20.04 1.58
C LYS A 346 -5.47 20.52 0.21
N GLU A 347 -6.41 21.48 0.19
CA GLU A 347 -6.82 22.15 -1.04
C GLU A 347 -5.60 22.80 -1.70
N GLY A 348 -5.33 22.42 -2.96
CA GLY A 348 -4.39 23.16 -3.81
C GLY A 348 -4.93 24.56 -4.11
N SER A 349 -4.06 25.47 -4.57
CA SER A 349 -4.35 26.90 -4.83
C SER A 349 -5.40 27.20 -5.92
N SER A 350 -6.24 26.24 -6.29
CA SER A 350 -7.11 26.29 -7.47
C SER A 350 -8.42 25.49 -7.35
N SER A 351 -8.98 25.30 -6.13
CA SER A 351 -10.30 24.64 -5.93
C SER A 351 -10.33 23.14 -6.31
N LEU A 352 -9.20 22.46 -6.14
CA LEU A 352 -9.07 21.03 -6.37
C LEU A 352 -9.67 20.25 -5.20
N LYS A 353 -10.75 19.50 -5.43
CA LYS A 353 -11.41 18.67 -4.41
C LYS A 353 -10.71 17.32 -4.27
N ASN A 354 -10.63 16.82 -3.04
CA ASN A 354 -10.10 15.49 -2.71
C ASN A 354 -8.63 15.28 -3.13
N THR A 355 -7.86 16.36 -3.15
CA THR A 355 -6.46 16.34 -3.55
C THR A 355 -5.50 16.38 -2.37
N PHE A 356 -4.40 15.67 -2.53
CA PHE A 356 -3.36 15.55 -1.54
C PHE A 356 -2.03 15.98 -2.16
N LEU A 357 -1.52 17.08 -1.60
CA LEU A 357 -0.16 17.56 -1.79
C LEU A 357 0.72 16.95 -0.68
N ASN A 358 2.04 17.07 -0.81
CA ASN A 358 2.94 16.63 0.24
C ASN A 358 2.72 17.42 1.55
N GLU A 359 3.38 17.01 2.64
CA GLU A 359 3.17 17.57 3.98
C GLU A 359 3.36 19.10 4.04
N ALA A 360 4.19 19.68 3.16
CA ALA A 360 4.42 21.12 3.06
C ALA A 360 3.41 21.86 2.15
N GLY A 361 2.36 21.19 1.67
CA GLY A 361 1.42 21.74 0.68
C GLY A 361 2.06 21.92 -0.70
N LYS A 362 3.10 21.14 -1.04
CA LYS A 362 3.81 21.20 -2.32
C LYS A 362 3.56 19.93 -3.14
N TYR A 363 3.76 20.03 -4.45
CA TYR A 363 3.71 18.85 -5.33
C TYR A 363 4.81 17.85 -4.99
N PHE A 364 4.52 16.56 -5.21
CA PHE A 364 5.56 15.54 -5.29
C PHE A 364 6.35 15.72 -6.59
N LYS A 365 7.67 15.57 -6.53
CA LYS A 365 8.55 15.84 -7.67
C LYS A 365 9.10 14.54 -8.26
N ILE A 366 8.77 14.27 -9.51
CA ILE A 366 9.45 13.26 -10.30
C ILE A 366 10.64 13.93 -11.00
N LYS A 367 11.84 13.40 -10.79
CA LYS A 367 13.08 13.99 -11.31
C LYS A 367 13.80 13.05 -12.28
N TYR A 368 14.61 13.64 -13.16
CA TYR A 368 15.61 12.91 -13.91
C TYR A 368 16.94 12.97 -13.14
N LEU A 369 17.35 11.84 -12.55
CA LEU A 369 18.47 11.78 -11.59
C LEU A 369 19.73 11.12 -12.16
N GLU A 370 19.76 10.76 -13.44
CA GLU A 370 20.96 10.18 -14.03
C GLU A 370 22.09 11.18 -14.16
N GLN A 371 23.32 10.67 -14.06
CA GLN A 371 24.53 11.47 -14.13
C GLN A 371 24.74 11.98 -15.56
N PRO A 372 25.37 13.15 -15.75
CA PRO A 372 25.52 13.75 -17.08
C PRO A 372 26.11 12.82 -18.14
N TRP A 373 27.12 12.00 -17.78
CA TRP A 373 27.73 11.06 -18.72
C TRP A 373 26.82 9.86 -19.06
N VAL A 374 25.88 9.50 -18.19
CA VAL A 374 24.83 8.52 -18.50
C VAL A 374 23.85 9.14 -19.50
N VAL A 375 23.42 10.38 -19.27
CA VAL A 375 22.55 11.11 -20.21
C VAL A 375 23.20 11.15 -21.59
N LYS A 376 24.48 11.53 -21.65
CA LYS A 376 25.25 11.57 -22.89
C LYS A 376 25.33 10.20 -23.58
N ALA A 377 25.51 9.14 -22.81
CA ALA A 377 25.53 7.78 -23.36
C ALA A 377 24.15 7.36 -23.91
N ARG A 378 23.04 7.82 -23.31
CA ARG A 378 21.69 7.55 -23.79
C ARG A 378 21.34 8.30 -25.07
N GLU A 379 21.84 9.52 -25.24
CA GLU A 379 21.73 10.25 -26.52
C GLU A 379 22.36 9.43 -27.66
N GLU A 380 23.54 8.87 -27.45
CA GLU A 380 24.22 8.03 -28.45
C GLU A 380 23.52 6.68 -28.65
N GLN A 381 22.85 6.15 -27.62
CA GLN A 381 21.98 4.98 -27.74
C GLN A 381 20.76 5.29 -28.61
N GLU A 382 20.11 6.45 -28.43
CA GLU A 382 18.96 6.89 -29.22
C GLU A 382 19.32 7.13 -30.70
N LEU A 383 20.53 7.65 -30.97
CA LEU A 383 21.08 7.75 -32.32
C LEU A 383 21.33 6.38 -32.96
N GLY A 384 21.33 5.29 -32.18
CA GLY A 384 21.57 3.95 -32.69
C GLY A 384 23.00 3.75 -33.18
N VAL A 385 23.98 4.39 -32.53
CA VAL A 385 25.39 4.32 -32.94
C VAL A 385 25.89 2.89 -32.97
N SER A 386 26.41 2.48 -34.13
CA SER A 386 26.98 1.16 -34.37
C SER A 386 28.16 1.22 -35.33
N GLU A 387 29.01 0.19 -35.32
CA GLU A 387 30.12 0.07 -36.27
C GLU A 387 29.63 0.09 -37.73
N ALA A 388 28.45 -0.48 -37.99
CA ALA A 388 27.87 -0.55 -39.33
C ALA A 388 27.40 0.81 -39.87
N THR A 389 26.96 1.71 -38.99
CA THR A 389 26.29 2.96 -39.39
C THR A 389 27.05 4.22 -39.00
N HIS A 390 27.98 4.15 -38.05
CA HIS A 390 28.59 5.33 -37.41
C HIS A 390 30.12 5.16 -37.22
N CYS A 391 30.78 4.40 -38.10
CA CYS A 391 32.22 4.16 -38.00
C CYS A 391 33.05 5.44 -37.93
N SER A 392 32.77 6.43 -38.79
CA SER A 392 33.50 7.70 -38.79
C SER A 392 33.35 8.43 -37.46
N LYS A 393 32.14 8.47 -36.88
CA LYS A 393 31.92 9.05 -35.55
C LYS A 393 32.71 8.32 -34.45
N ILE A 394 32.73 6.98 -34.48
CA ILE A 394 33.52 6.19 -33.52
C ILE A 394 35.01 6.55 -33.60
N VAL A 395 35.56 6.70 -34.81
CA VAL A 395 36.97 7.04 -35.01
C VAL A 395 37.27 8.51 -34.70
N ASP A 396 36.53 9.41 -35.32
CA ASP A 396 36.80 10.85 -35.33
C ASP A 396 36.40 11.53 -34.01
N GLU A 397 35.45 10.96 -33.27
CA GLU A 397 35.01 11.49 -31.98
C GLU A 397 35.46 10.61 -30.81
N TYR A 398 35.05 9.34 -30.76
CA TYR A 398 35.30 8.50 -29.57
C TYR A 398 36.78 8.16 -29.43
N HIS A 399 37.41 7.66 -30.49
CA HIS A 399 38.83 7.33 -30.42
C HIS A 399 39.72 8.56 -30.30
N ALA A 400 39.27 9.70 -30.84
CA ALA A 400 40.01 10.96 -30.80
C ALA A 400 40.25 11.48 -29.37
N VAL A 401 39.40 11.13 -28.39
CA VAL A 401 39.61 11.57 -27.00
C VAL A 401 40.75 10.85 -26.29
N ASN A 402 41.16 9.67 -26.77
CA ASN A 402 42.25 8.94 -26.16
C ASN A 402 43.56 9.72 -26.32
N ARG A 403 44.42 9.69 -25.32
CA ARG A 403 45.67 10.46 -25.36
C ARG A 403 46.69 9.83 -26.30
N GLN A 404 46.76 8.51 -26.28
CA GLN A 404 47.75 7.70 -26.99
C GLN A 404 47.10 6.42 -27.53
N ASN A 405 47.80 5.74 -28.44
CA ASN A 405 47.39 4.46 -29.02
C ASN A 405 45.95 4.47 -29.58
N LYS A 406 45.53 5.64 -30.09
CA LYS A 406 44.20 5.86 -30.67
C LYS A 406 43.91 4.77 -31.70
N PRO A 407 42.87 3.95 -31.50
CA PRO A 407 42.38 3.06 -32.53
C PRO A 407 42.11 3.84 -33.82
N LYS A 408 42.48 3.24 -34.96
CA LYS A 408 42.32 3.85 -36.29
C LYS A 408 41.12 3.30 -37.05
N ALA A 409 40.46 2.29 -36.49
CA ALA A 409 39.34 1.60 -37.10
C ALA A 409 38.26 1.38 -36.03
N CYS A 410 37.00 1.48 -36.45
CA CYS A 410 35.86 1.19 -35.59
C CYS A 410 35.54 -0.32 -35.51
N ALA A 411 36.02 -1.14 -36.45
CA ALA A 411 35.70 -2.57 -36.58
C ALA A 411 36.86 -3.40 -37.16
N ASN A 412 36.81 -4.73 -37.01
CA ASN A 412 37.61 -5.73 -37.72
C ASN A 412 39.15 -5.59 -37.64
N THR A 413 39.68 -5.18 -36.48
CA THR A 413 41.14 -5.24 -36.21
C THR A 413 41.40 -5.65 -34.75
N ASP A 414 42.61 -6.12 -34.44
CA ASP A 414 43.04 -6.41 -33.05
C ASP A 414 42.99 -5.17 -32.13
N ASN A 415 42.77 -3.97 -32.69
CA ASN A 415 42.72 -2.69 -32.00
C ASN A 415 41.45 -1.88 -32.33
N SER A 416 40.31 -2.51 -32.66
CA SER A 416 39.05 -1.80 -32.94
C SER A 416 38.12 -1.67 -31.73
N SER A 417 38.50 -2.16 -30.55
CA SER A 417 37.67 -2.06 -29.35
C SER A 417 37.46 -0.61 -28.92
N TRP A 418 36.19 -0.19 -28.83
CA TRP A 418 35.85 1.22 -28.59
C TRP A 418 35.01 1.47 -27.33
N CYS A 419 34.79 0.46 -26.48
CA CYS A 419 34.06 0.62 -25.20
C CYS A 419 34.71 1.66 -24.28
N ALA A 420 36.03 1.60 -24.11
CA ALA A 420 36.82 2.54 -23.29
C ALA A 420 36.86 3.95 -23.91
N SER A 421 36.94 4.02 -25.24
CA SER A 421 36.90 5.29 -25.97
C SER A 421 35.54 5.99 -25.80
N PHE A 422 34.45 5.21 -25.88
CA PHE A 422 33.10 5.71 -25.66
C PHE A 422 32.88 6.22 -24.23
N VAL A 423 33.28 5.46 -23.22
CA VAL A 423 33.14 5.90 -21.81
C VAL A 423 33.97 7.16 -21.56
N GLY A 424 35.21 7.20 -22.05
CA GLY A 424 36.07 8.39 -21.96
C GLY A 424 35.46 9.60 -22.66
N TRP A 425 34.86 9.40 -23.82
CA TRP A 425 34.18 10.45 -24.56
C TRP A 425 32.94 10.96 -23.81
N CYS A 426 32.12 10.09 -23.21
CA CYS A 426 30.95 10.49 -22.44
C CYS A 426 31.34 11.36 -21.24
N LEU A 427 32.37 10.96 -20.50
CA LEU A 427 32.89 11.72 -19.36
C LEU A 427 33.48 13.08 -19.79
N LYS A 428 34.35 13.07 -20.81
CA LYS A 428 35.01 14.29 -21.29
C LYS A 428 34.01 15.33 -21.81
N ASN A 429 33.01 14.90 -22.58
CA ASN A 429 31.99 15.81 -23.13
C ASN A 429 30.98 16.29 -22.11
N THR A 430 31.05 15.78 -20.87
CA THR A 430 30.21 16.23 -19.76
C THR A 430 31.02 16.94 -18.67
N GLY A 431 32.29 17.24 -18.95
CA GLY A 431 33.16 18.03 -18.08
C GLY A 431 33.79 17.25 -16.93
N TYR A 432 33.75 15.92 -16.95
CA TYR A 432 34.35 15.07 -15.91
C TYR A 432 35.71 14.52 -16.35
N SER A 433 36.59 14.28 -15.38
CA SER A 433 37.83 13.56 -15.65
C SER A 433 37.56 12.14 -16.11
N ALA A 434 38.45 11.67 -16.99
CA ALA A 434 38.40 10.35 -17.56
C ALA A 434 39.81 9.80 -17.72
N GLN A 435 39.91 8.47 -17.76
CA GLN A 435 41.18 7.80 -18.00
C GLN A 435 41.76 8.13 -19.39
N LEU A 436 40.88 8.41 -20.38
CA LEU A 436 41.23 8.79 -21.76
C LEU A 436 42.22 7.81 -22.42
N ASP A 437 41.93 6.54 -22.22
CA ASP A 437 42.75 5.42 -22.64
C ASP A 437 41.93 4.42 -23.47
N PRO A 438 42.49 3.80 -24.52
CA PRO A 438 41.75 2.80 -25.27
C PRO A 438 41.62 1.46 -24.51
N GLY A 439 42.42 1.24 -23.46
CA GLY A 439 42.37 0.02 -22.65
C GLY A 439 41.26 0.06 -21.60
N ALA A 440 40.29 -0.86 -21.71
CA ALA A 440 39.19 -0.96 -20.75
C ALA A 440 39.67 -1.18 -19.31
N TYR A 441 40.73 -1.99 -19.10
CA TYR A 441 41.24 -2.27 -17.77
C TYR A 441 41.68 -1.01 -17.01
N SER A 442 42.25 -0.04 -17.72
CA SER A 442 42.72 1.23 -17.14
C SER A 442 41.58 2.02 -16.48
N TYR A 443 40.32 1.83 -16.88
CA TYR A 443 39.15 2.49 -16.27
C TYR A 443 38.72 1.86 -14.93
N GLY A 444 39.39 0.81 -14.48
CA GLY A 444 39.13 0.18 -13.19
C GLY A 444 40.07 0.64 -12.08
N GLU A 445 40.93 1.63 -12.37
CA GLU A 445 42.09 1.96 -11.57
C GLU A 445 42.19 3.48 -11.40
N GLU A 446 42.44 3.92 -10.17
CA GLU A 446 42.42 5.36 -9.82
C GLU A 446 43.65 6.11 -10.38
N LYS A 447 44.80 5.43 -10.43
CA LYS A 447 46.13 6.04 -10.66
C LYS A 447 46.96 5.35 -11.74
N THR A 448 46.51 4.23 -12.28
CA THR A 448 47.35 3.37 -13.11
C THR A 448 46.68 3.12 -14.46
N ARG A 449 47.51 3.06 -15.51
CA ARG A 449 47.09 2.60 -16.83
C ARG A 449 47.73 1.28 -17.13
N TYR A 450 47.04 0.46 -17.90
CA TYR A 450 47.53 -0.83 -18.34
C TYR A 450 47.67 -0.85 -19.85
N ARG A 451 48.79 -1.42 -20.33
CA ARG A 451 49.13 -1.42 -21.75
C ARG A 451 49.33 -2.84 -22.24
N ALA A 452 48.51 -3.24 -23.21
CA ALA A 452 48.71 -4.50 -23.90
C ALA A 452 49.94 -4.40 -24.81
N GLY A 453 50.90 -5.32 -24.64
CA GLY A 453 52.09 -5.41 -25.48
C GLY A 453 53.21 -4.43 -25.12
N LEU A 454 53.05 -3.63 -24.05
CA LEU A 454 54.15 -2.86 -23.49
C LEU A 454 55.20 -3.82 -22.91
N LYS A 455 56.47 -3.52 -23.20
CA LYS A 455 57.62 -4.20 -22.61
C LYS A 455 58.39 -3.19 -21.78
N LYS A 456 58.65 -3.49 -20.51
CA LYS A 456 59.48 -2.62 -19.67
C LYS A 456 60.95 -2.75 -20.05
N ASN A 457 61.37 -3.95 -20.42
CA ASN A 457 62.69 -4.28 -20.96
C ASN A 457 62.56 -5.03 -22.29
N PRO A 458 63.57 -4.97 -23.19
CA PRO A 458 63.53 -5.66 -24.48
C PRO A 458 63.24 -7.17 -24.39
N THR A 459 63.66 -7.80 -23.29
CA THR A 459 63.54 -9.23 -22.97
C THR A 459 62.18 -9.66 -22.44
N ASP A 460 61.33 -8.71 -22.04
CA ASP A 460 60.04 -9.05 -21.42
C ASP A 460 59.11 -9.69 -22.47
N LYS A 461 58.30 -10.65 -22.03
CA LYS A 461 57.21 -11.18 -22.86
C LYS A 461 56.18 -10.07 -23.05
N LYS A 462 55.55 -10.02 -24.23
CA LYS A 462 54.42 -9.10 -24.45
C LYS A 462 53.32 -9.44 -23.45
N GLY A 463 53.01 -8.50 -22.56
CA GLY A 463 52.06 -8.67 -21.47
C GLY A 463 51.21 -7.41 -21.29
N LEU A 464 50.29 -7.48 -20.33
CA LEU A 464 49.54 -6.32 -19.86
C LEU A 464 50.34 -5.68 -18.72
N GLU A 465 51.14 -4.67 -19.05
CA GLU A 465 52.04 -4.04 -18.08
C GLU A 465 51.44 -2.76 -17.51
N LYS A 466 51.78 -2.48 -16.24
CA LYS A 466 51.42 -1.24 -15.56
C LYS A 466 52.32 -0.12 -16.07
N GLU A 467 51.70 0.99 -16.46
CA GLU A 467 52.36 2.23 -16.80
C GLU A 467 52.07 3.27 -15.71
N GLU A 468 53.13 3.90 -15.19
CA GLU A 468 53.02 5.00 -14.22
C GLU A 468 53.02 6.34 -14.98
N PHE A 469 52.13 7.25 -14.58
CA PHE A 469 51.98 8.58 -15.17
C PHE A 469 51.76 9.61 -14.06
N ASP A 470 52.17 10.85 -14.33
CA ASP A 470 51.97 12.01 -13.46
C ASP A 470 50.57 12.65 -13.62
N ASP A 471 49.61 11.90 -14.18
CA ASP A 471 48.25 12.39 -14.36
C ASP A 471 47.51 12.47 -13.01
N PRO A 472 46.64 13.49 -12.81
CA PRO A 472 45.78 13.52 -11.65
C PRO A 472 44.86 12.29 -11.63
N VAL A 473 44.52 11.85 -10.42
CA VAL A 473 43.55 10.78 -10.18
C VAL A 473 42.24 11.11 -10.90
N TRP A 474 41.85 10.32 -11.91
CA TRP A 474 40.65 10.63 -12.70
C TRP A 474 39.37 10.19 -12.00
N GLY A 475 39.46 9.16 -11.16
CA GLY A 475 38.31 8.53 -10.53
C GLY A 475 38.64 7.89 -9.20
N LYS A 476 37.58 7.61 -8.43
CA LYS A 476 37.62 7.01 -7.10
C LYS A 476 36.87 5.68 -7.10
N LEU A 477 37.48 4.65 -6.51
CA LEU A 477 36.85 3.35 -6.32
C LEU A 477 35.67 3.43 -5.36
N ILE A 478 34.59 2.76 -5.74
CA ILE A 478 33.42 2.59 -4.90
C ILE A 478 33.69 1.47 -3.91
N ALA A 479 33.38 1.72 -2.63
CA ALA A 479 33.59 0.75 -1.55
C ALA A 479 32.92 -0.59 -1.87
N GLY A 480 33.66 -1.68 -1.70
CA GLY A 480 33.19 -3.04 -2.00
C GLY A 480 32.89 -3.29 -3.47
N ASN A 481 33.35 -2.44 -4.40
CA ASN A 481 33.07 -2.50 -5.83
C ASN A 481 31.57 -2.61 -6.13
N GLN A 482 30.71 -1.94 -5.36
CA GLN A 482 29.27 -2.00 -5.58
C GLN A 482 28.88 -1.28 -6.88
N PRO A 483 27.98 -1.85 -7.69
CA PRO A 483 27.55 -1.22 -8.92
C PRO A 483 26.46 -0.20 -8.55
N LEU A 484 26.81 1.07 -8.64
CA LEU A 484 25.92 2.19 -8.33
C LEU A 484 25.47 2.87 -9.64
N LEU A 485 24.37 3.62 -9.60
CA LEU A 485 23.85 4.26 -10.81
C LEU A 485 24.90 5.20 -11.41
N GLY A 486 25.22 5.01 -12.69
CA GLY A 486 26.24 5.78 -13.39
C GLY A 486 27.68 5.39 -13.09
N SER A 487 27.94 4.42 -12.22
CA SER A 487 29.32 3.98 -11.96
C SER A 487 29.94 3.36 -13.21
N ILE A 488 31.21 3.70 -13.45
CA ILE A 488 32.02 3.12 -14.51
C ILE A 488 32.52 1.76 -14.03
N CYS A 489 32.13 0.70 -14.72
CA CYS A 489 32.38 -0.68 -14.32
C CYS A 489 33.26 -1.37 -15.34
N VAL A 490 34.36 -1.98 -14.87
CA VAL A 490 35.20 -2.86 -15.69
C VAL A 490 34.85 -4.31 -15.41
N LEU A 491 34.71 -5.11 -16.47
CA LEU A 491 34.38 -6.53 -16.34
C LEU A 491 35.55 -7.36 -15.80
N LEU A 492 35.24 -8.54 -15.23
CA LEU A 492 36.22 -9.44 -14.62
C LEU A 492 37.38 -9.81 -15.57
N ASN A 493 37.07 -10.00 -16.85
CA ASN A 493 38.06 -10.34 -17.86
C ASN A 493 38.94 -9.13 -18.27
N LYS A 494 38.68 -7.93 -17.75
CA LYS A 494 39.44 -6.69 -17.98
C LYS A 494 39.41 -6.18 -19.44
N HIS A 495 38.55 -6.75 -20.29
CA HIS A 495 38.49 -6.41 -21.71
C HIS A 495 37.34 -5.48 -22.07
N HIS A 496 36.45 -5.16 -21.13
CA HIS A 496 35.30 -4.31 -21.40
C HIS A 496 35.00 -3.38 -20.23
N VAL A 497 34.52 -2.18 -20.56
CA VAL A 497 34.10 -1.15 -19.61
C VAL A 497 32.75 -0.57 -20.05
N SER A 498 31.88 -0.33 -19.10
CA SER A 498 30.51 0.16 -19.32
C SER A 498 29.99 0.92 -18.10
N ILE A 499 28.81 1.52 -18.21
CA ILE A 499 28.20 2.36 -17.18
C ILE A 499 26.99 1.64 -16.59
N ALA A 500 26.94 1.45 -15.27
CA ALA A 500 25.79 0.78 -14.65
C ALA A 500 24.53 1.67 -14.69
N VAL A 501 23.39 1.12 -15.15
CA VAL A 501 22.15 1.90 -15.38
C VAL A 501 20.88 1.26 -14.80
N GLY A 502 20.93 -0.01 -14.38
CA GLY A 502 19.79 -0.67 -13.75
C GLY A 502 20.13 -2.06 -13.21
N LYS A 503 19.16 -2.70 -12.57
CA LYS A 503 19.27 -4.09 -12.08
C LYS A 503 18.01 -4.90 -12.33
N SER A 504 18.10 -6.22 -12.28
CA SER A 504 16.92 -7.10 -12.24
C SER A 504 16.17 -6.95 -10.91
N ASN A 505 14.92 -7.41 -10.88
CA ASN A 505 14.08 -7.37 -9.69
C ASN A 505 14.69 -8.14 -8.50
N ASP A 506 15.39 -9.24 -8.77
CA ASP A 506 16.12 -10.02 -7.75
C ASP A 506 17.51 -9.48 -7.42
N GLY A 507 17.93 -8.40 -8.10
CA GLY A 507 19.23 -7.75 -7.93
C GLY A 507 20.44 -8.53 -8.43
N LYS A 508 20.27 -9.73 -8.99
CA LYS A 508 21.39 -10.58 -9.42
C LYS A 508 22.01 -10.13 -10.74
N THR A 509 21.20 -9.57 -11.63
CA THR A 509 21.64 -9.08 -12.94
C THR A 509 21.76 -7.57 -12.89
N ILE A 510 22.90 -7.05 -13.32
CA ILE A 510 23.13 -5.62 -13.50
C ILE A 510 23.12 -5.31 -15.00
N TYR A 511 22.48 -4.20 -15.34
CA TYR A 511 22.39 -3.69 -16.69
C TYR A 511 23.34 -2.53 -16.87
N TYR A 512 24.07 -2.57 -17.98
CA TYR A 512 25.13 -1.61 -18.28
C TYR A 512 24.95 -0.99 -19.66
N LEU A 513 25.00 0.32 -19.72
CA LEU A 513 25.02 1.11 -20.94
C LEU A 513 26.48 1.34 -21.36
N GLY A 514 26.82 1.00 -22.59
CA GLY A 514 28.19 1.14 -23.07
C GLY A 514 28.30 1.01 -24.58
N GLY A 515 29.45 1.41 -25.10
CA GLY A 515 29.84 1.24 -26.49
C GLY A 515 30.47 -0.13 -26.74
N ASN A 516 30.51 -0.54 -28.01
CA ASN A 516 31.02 -1.84 -28.45
C ASN A 516 30.33 -3.05 -27.77
N GLN A 517 29.03 -2.93 -27.46
CA GLN A 517 28.23 -4.00 -26.86
C GLN A 517 27.42 -4.68 -27.97
N GLY A 518 28.01 -5.66 -28.63
CA GLY A 518 27.49 -6.15 -29.91
C GLY A 518 27.66 -5.10 -31.01
N ASN A 519 28.86 -4.51 -31.10
CA ASN A 519 29.27 -3.54 -32.12
C ASN A 519 28.40 -2.27 -32.16
N LYS A 520 27.74 -1.91 -31.06
CA LYS A 520 26.87 -0.74 -30.93
C LYS A 520 26.84 -0.15 -29.52
N VAL A 521 26.27 1.05 -29.39
CA VAL A 521 25.89 1.65 -28.11
C VAL A 521 24.53 1.08 -27.71
N CYS A 522 24.49 0.28 -26.64
CA CYS A 522 23.23 -0.26 -26.12
C CYS A 522 23.32 -0.62 -24.64
N VAL A 523 22.18 -0.99 -24.05
CA VAL A 523 22.13 -1.60 -22.71
C VAL A 523 22.31 -3.11 -22.85
N GLY A 524 23.25 -3.66 -22.08
CA GLY A 524 23.56 -5.09 -22.05
C GLY A 524 23.78 -5.58 -20.63
N THR A 525 23.87 -6.91 -20.50
CA THR A 525 24.23 -7.58 -19.25
C THR A 525 25.64 -8.13 -19.37
N PHE A 526 26.34 -8.15 -18.24
CA PHE A 526 27.67 -8.73 -18.16
C PHE A 526 27.79 -9.61 -16.92
N GLY A 527 28.80 -10.48 -16.94
CA GLY A 527 29.15 -11.31 -15.78
C GLY A 527 29.76 -10.48 -14.64
N GLN A 528 30.70 -11.08 -13.93
CA GLN A 528 31.36 -10.42 -12.81
C GLN A 528 32.16 -9.18 -13.25
N ARG A 529 32.33 -8.24 -12.33
CA ARG A 529 33.12 -7.00 -12.50
C ARG A 529 34.34 -7.01 -11.59
N THR A 530 35.42 -6.35 -12.01
CA THR A 530 36.61 -6.15 -11.16
C THR A 530 36.52 -4.88 -10.32
N SER A 531 35.81 -3.87 -10.80
CA SER A 531 35.82 -2.52 -10.23
C SER A 531 34.55 -1.75 -10.59
N SER A 532 34.25 -0.76 -9.74
CA SER A 532 33.23 0.25 -9.98
C SER A 532 33.80 1.60 -9.52
N ILE A 533 33.78 2.60 -10.41
CA ILE A 533 34.44 3.90 -10.20
C ILE A 533 33.49 5.06 -10.50
N TYR A 534 33.63 6.15 -9.76
CA TYR A 534 33.12 7.46 -10.16
C TYR A 534 34.26 8.42 -10.51
N PRO A 535 34.04 9.40 -11.40
CA PRO A 535 34.99 10.51 -11.60
C PRO A 535 35.25 11.25 -10.28
N ILE A 536 36.47 11.74 -10.07
CA ILE A 536 36.87 12.33 -8.80
C ILE A 536 36.09 13.61 -8.46
N GLU A 537 35.63 14.34 -9.49
CA GLU A 537 34.85 15.57 -9.34
C GLU A 537 33.39 15.29 -9.00
N TYR A 538 32.92 14.06 -9.19
CA TYR A 538 31.53 13.72 -8.96
C TYR A 538 31.23 13.54 -7.48
N THR A 539 30.37 14.42 -6.95
CA THR A 539 29.81 14.26 -5.62
C THR A 539 28.60 13.34 -5.69
N LYS A 540 28.80 12.10 -5.26
CA LYS A 540 27.76 11.07 -5.19
C LYS A 540 26.58 11.51 -4.32
N LYS A 541 25.36 11.32 -4.82
CA LYS A 541 24.10 11.55 -4.10
C LYS A 541 23.64 10.28 -3.38
N SER A 542 22.65 10.40 -2.50
CA SER A 542 22.02 9.25 -1.82
C SER A 542 21.27 8.34 -2.79
N GLU A 543 20.66 8.90 -3.84
CA GLU A 543 19.86 8.14 -4.80
C GLU A 543 20.73 7.28 -5.72
N ASP A 544 22.00 7.65 -5.90
CA ASP A 544 22.96 6.91 -6.70
C ASP A 544 23.26 5.52 -6.12
N ASP A 545 23.04 5.32 -4.81
CA ASP A 545 23.24 4.05 -4.12
C ASP A 545 22.25 2.96 -4.59
N GLU A 546 21.21 3.33 -5.31
CA GLU A 546 20.16 2.44 -5.74
C GLU A 546 20.05 2.43 -7.27
N LEU A 547 20.25 1.26 -7.88
CA LEU A 547 19.95 1.05 -9.29
C LEU A 547 18.44 0.87 -9.50
N PRO A 548 17.83 1.55 -10.49
CA PRO A 548 16.44 1.33 -10.84
C PRO A 548 16.24 -0.11 -11.37
N ILE A 549 15.05 -0.66 -11.16
CA ILE A 549 14.74 -2.01 -11.65
C ILE A 549 14.37 -1.93 -13.13
N TYR A 550 15.02 -2.76 -13.94
CA TYR A 550 14.79 -2.85 -15.37
C TYR A 550 14.14 -4.19 -15.73
N TYR A 551 12.85 -4.16 -16.08
CA TYR A 551 12.07 -5.35 -16.40
C TYR A 551 12.14 -5.65 -17.90
N THR A 552 13.21 -6.33 -18.31
CA THR A 552 13.45 -6.62 -19.73
C THR A 552 13.69 -8.12 -19.98
N LYS A 553 13.46 -8.52 -21.23
CA LYS A 553 13.80 -9.84 -21.78
C LYS A 553 15.33 -10.04 -21.86
N ASN A 554 16.11 -8.96 -21.84
CA ASN A 554 17.55 -8.97 -22.13
C ASN A 554 18.42 -9.45 -20.95
N GLU A 555 18.13 -10.63 -20.39
CA GLU A 555 19.14 -11.34 -19.56
C GLU A 555 20.35 -11.79 -20.40
N LYS A 556 20.16 -11.89 -21.72
CA LYS A 556 21.23 -12.05 -22.69
C LYS A 556 21.12 -10.92 -23.71
N LEU A 557 22.23 -10.22 -23.91
CA LEU A 557 22.49 -9.38 -25.08
C LEU A 557 21.81 -9.99 -26.30
N SER A 558 20.96 -9.24 -26.99
CA SER A 558 20.67 -9.56 -28.38
C SER A 558 22.00 -9.45 -29.13
N TYR A 559 22.56 -10.62 -29.43
CA TYR A 559 23.75 -10.80 -30.26
C TYR A 559 23.51 -10.23 -31.66
#